data_AF-A0A7W1FDT7-F1
#
_entry.id   AF-A0A7W1FDT7-F1
#
_cell.length_a   1.000
_cell.length_b   1.000
_cell.length_c   1.000
_cell.angle_alpha   90.00
_cell.angle_beta   90.00
_cell.angle_gamma   90.00
#
_symmetry.space_group_name_H-M   'P 1'
#
loop_
_entity.id
_entity.type
_entity.pdbx_description
1 polymer ?
#
loop_
_entity_poly.entity_id
_entity_poly.type
_entity_poly.pdbx_seq_one_letter_code
_entity_poly.pdbx_strand_id
1 'polypeptide(L)'
;MKYIRKSNRWFFLSLAVMLLMIVVLQTMNTVDANQPMELKINQENNQFAMSAGELGTFYRSARAITDARVIELPQSNTKVFTWQEEGQSGSKSPFYAISLDGKTIVKTQETSYEMLLRYANFDPLVEVPTTTDALTAKNSADAENTYIVQFVTQPLKEYSDAIQALGGKTYTYLPNHSYLVKMDGETRQSVENLPYVRWVGRYQPAYKLEEYLRQGLANDSLPTMRYNIMVLERGQFMQGKLAQRIQTLGGKVELIIKEGFRMEATLTAGQLLAVANENDILFIDRWSAPEPDMDIVRAVGGANFIESTLGFRGEGVRAEVLDAGFLSTHVDFNSGLPPRTHGSFNVDSHGTSTYGINFGRGTANPQGRGMLPEAQGIFADYDFLTNRYTHTAELKQKPYYAVYQSNSWGSSLTTAYNTISAEMD
;
A
#
# COMPACT_ATOMS: atom_id res chain seq x y z
N MET A 1 -24.39 76.12 40.94
CA MET A 1 -23.04 76.22 41.52
C MET A 1 -22.05 76.31 40.37
N LYS A 2 -21.49 77.51 40.09
CA LYS A 2 -20.10 77.92 40.41
C LYS A 2 -19.07 77.02 39.68
N TYR A 3 -18.15 77.44 38.80
CA TYR A 3 -17.57 78.71 38.33
C TYR A 3 -16.82 78.36 37.00
N ILE A 4 -17.14 78.93 35.84
CA ILE A 4 -16.37 79.96 35.09
C ILE A 4 -14.86 80.08 35.44
N ARG A 5 -13.94 79.83 34.48
CA ARG A 5 -13.07 80.84 33.80
C ARG A 5 -11.95 80.18 32.96
N LYS A 6 -11.93 80.47 31.65
CA LYS A 6 -10.90 81.24 30.89
C LYS A 6 -9.62 80.48 30.54
N SER A 7 -8.92 80.69 29.42
CA SER A 7 -9.14 81.27 28.08
C SER A 7 -7.73 81.42 27.50
N ASN A 8 -7.59 81.26 26.18
CA ASN A 8 -6.53 81.84 25.32
C ASN A 8 -5.13 81.23 25.48
N ARG A 9 -4.25 81.18 24.46
CA ARG A 9 -4.23 81.45 23.02
C ARG A 9 -2.79 81.09 22.59
N TRP A 10 -2.63 80.57 21.37
CA TRP A 10 -1.55 80.90 20.41
C TRP A 10 -0.11 80.34 20.58
N PHE A 11 0.34 79.75 19.46
CA PHE A 11 1.61 79.98 18.73
C PHE A 11 2.90 79.16 19.05
N PHE A 12 3.20 78.26 18.10
CA PHE A 12 4.43 78.18 17.26
C PHE A 12 5.84 77.88 17.85
N LEU A 13 6.47 76.89 17.21
CA LEU A 13 7.85 76.85 16.66
C LEU A 13 9.06 76.28 17.46
N SER A 14 9.92 75.63 16.66
CA SER A 14 11.35 75.28 16.82
C SER A 14 11.65 73.97 17.58
N LEU A 15 12.22 72.94 16.95
CA LEU A 15 13.54 72.80 16.29
C LEU A 15 14.70 72.95 17.30
N ALA A 16 15.49 71.87 17.39
CA ALA A 16 16.81 71.78 17.99
C ALA A 16 16.90 71.64 19.52
N VAL A 17 16.80 70.39 20.00
CA VAL A 17 17.77 69.87 20.99
C VAL A 17 18.33 68.55 20.49
N MET A 18 19.54 68.69 19.98
CA MET A 18 20.59 67.72 19.73
C MET A 18 20.87 66.89 21.00
N LEU A 19 20.81 65.54 20.93
CA LEU A 19 21.85 64.62 21.44
C LEU A 19 21.40 63.14 21.39
N LEU A 20 22.30 62.31 20.84
CA LEU A 20 22.46 60.87 21.09
C LEU A 20 21.31 59.91 20.71
N MET A 21 21.34 59.44 19.46
CA MET A 21 21.36 57.98 19.23
C MET A 21 22.12 57.69 17.94
N ILE A 22 23.37 57.28 18.13
CA ILE A 22 24.19 56.62 17.12
C ILE A 22 23.47 55.32 16.78
N VAL A 23 22.72 55.29 15.67
CA VAL A 23 22.33 54.02 15.05
C VAL A 23 23.49 53.63 14.15
N VAL A 24 24.31 52.73 14.68
CA VAL A 24 25.31 51.99 13.93
C VAL A 24 24.60 51.30 12.77
N LEU A 25 24.91 51.70 11.53
CA LEU A 25 24.67 50.86 10.36
C LEU A 25 25.53 49.60 10.54
N GLN A 26 24.96 48.56 11.15
CA GLN A 26 25.42 47.21 10.89
C GLN A 26 24.86 46.84 9.52
N THR A 27 25.71 46.90 8.51
CA THR A 27 25.63 46.01 7.36
C THR A 27 25.73 44.59 7.91
N MET A 28 24.60 44.03 8.33
CA MET A 28 24.45 42.60 8.35
C MET A 28 24.55 42.18 6.89
N ASN A 29 25.66 41.53 6.55
CA ASN A 29 25.72 40.66 5.39
C ASN A 29 24.49 39.76 5.45
N THR A 30 23.49 40.06 4.61
CA THR A 30 22.59 39.03 4.15
C THR A 30 23.49 38.03 3.46
N VAL A 31 23.74 36.91 4.15
CA VAL A 31 24.25 35.70 3.49
C VAL A 31 23.36 35.50 2.28
N ASP A 32 23.96 35.54 1.10
CA ASP A 32 23.32 35.27 -0.18
C ASP A 32 22.66 33.88 -0.09
N ALA A 33 21.38 33.83 0.28
CA ALA A 33 20.61 32.60 0.45
C ALA A 33 19.98 32.14 -0.89
N ASN A 34 20.55 32.51 -2.03
CA ASN A 34 19.91 32.31 -3.34
C ASN A 34 20.90 31.99 -4.47
N GLN A 35 22.02 31.34 -4.18
CA GLN A 35 22.70 30.58 -5.22
C GLN A 35 21.96 29.23 -5.36
N PRO A 36 21.38 28.91 -6.54
CA PRO A 36 20.76 27.61 -6.75
C PRO A 36 21.80 26.52 -6.52
N MET A 37 21.39 25.44 -5.84
CA MET A 37 22.31 24.36 -5.52
C MET A 37 22.87 23.75 -6.81
N GLU A 38 24.19 23.83 -7.00
CA GLU A 38 24.83 23.28 -8.19
C GLU A 38 25.08 21.78 -8.01
N LEU A 39 24.44 20.96 -8.86
CA LEU A 39 24.67 19.52 -8.94
C LEU A 39 25.83 19.23 -9.89
N LYS A 40 26.87 18.54 -9.40
CA LYS A 40 28.07 18.19 -10.15
C LYS A 40 28.19 16.68 -10.32
N ILE A 41 28.54 16.26 -11.52
CA ILE A 41 28.89 14.87 -11.85
C ILE A 41 30.34 14.86 -12.30
N ASN A 42 31.20 14.20 -11.54
CA ASN A 42 32.61 14.03 -11.86
C ASN A 42 32.91 12.55 -12.10
N GLN A 43 33.88 12.26 -12.96
CA GLN A 43 34.41 10.91 -13.13
C GLN A 43 35.69 10.75 -12.31
N GLU A 44 35.68 9.83 -11.35
CA GLU A 44 36.79 9.55 -10.43
C GLU A 44 36.96 8.03 -10.31
N ASN A 45 38.19 7.52 -10.48
CA ASN A 45 38.50 6.09 -10.28
C ASN A 45 37.55 5.12 -11.04
N ASN A 46 37.27 5.40 -12.32
CA ASN A 46 36.31 4.65 -13.15
C ASN A 46 34.86 4.62 -12.63
N GLN A 47 34.47 5.59 -11.81
CA GLN A 47 33.10 5.79 -11.35
C GLN A 47 32.64 7.22 -11.61
N PHE A 48 31.33 7.40 -11.75
CA PHE A 48 30.68 8.69 -11.71
C PHE A 48 30.31 9.00 -10.25
N ALA A 49 30.61 10.23 -9.81
CA ALA A 49 30.33 10.72 -8.47
C ALA A 49 29.43 11.95 -8.56
N MET A 50 28.29 11.92 -7.87
CA MET A 50 27.38 13.06 -7.75
C MET A 50 27.64 13.80 -6.45
N SER A 51 27.78 15.12 -6.56
CA SER A 51 27.96 16.02 -5.43
C SER A 51 27.14 17.30 -5.59
N ALA A 52 26.74 17.91 -4.47
CA ALA A 52 25.95 19.14 -4.50
C ALA A 52 26.27 20.06 -3.32
N GLY A 53 26.82 21.25 -3.58
CA GLY A 53 27.12 22.26 -2.56
C GLY A 53 27.77 21.68 -1.29
N GLU A 54 27.20 22.00 -0.13
CA GLU A 54 27.66 21.54 1.19
C GLU A 54 27.36 20.05 1.50
N LEU A 55 26.51 19.38 0.69
CA LEU A 55 26.23 17.95 0.87
C LEU A 55 27.45 17.07 0.54
N GLY A 56 28.44 17.62 -0.18
CA GLY A 56 29.56 16.85 -0.68
C GLY A 56 29.12 15.78 -1.68
N THR A 57 29.91 14.71 -1.80
CA THR A 57 29.55 13.54 -2.64
C THR A 57 28.55 12.66 -1.91
N PHE A 58 27.37 12.46 -2.48
CA PHE A 58 26.30 11.65 -1.87
C PHE A 58 25.93 10.40 -2.68
N TYR A 59 26.43 10.27 -3.91
CA TYR A 59 26.20 9.10 -4.74
C TYR A 59 27.42 8.77 -5.60
N ARG A 60 27.68 7.47 -5.79
CA ARG A 60 28.71 6.96 -6.70
C ARG A 60 28.16 5.77 -7.47
N SER A 61 28.49 5.69 -8.75
CA SER A 61 28.11 4.57 -9.61
C SER A 61 29.19 4.24 -10.63
N ALA A 62 29.29 2.96 -10.98
CA ALA A 62 30.10 2.54 -12.13
C ALA A 62 29.39 2.80 -13.47
N ARG A 63 28.09 3.11 -13.44
CA ARG A 63 27.27 3.38 -14.62
C ARG A 63 27.23 4.88 -14.91
N ALA A 64 27.07 5.23 -16.19
CA ALA A 64 26.92 6.61 -16.60
C ALA A 64 25.65 7.21 -15.99
N ILE A 65 25.78 8.44 -15.48
CA ILE A 65 24.70 9.19 -14.85
C ILE A 65 24.19 10.23 -15.85
N THR A 66 22.90 10.18 -16.16
CA THR A 66 22.24 11.11 -17.08
C THR A 66 21.00 11.73 -16.46
N ASP A 67 20.48 12.80 -17.08
CA ASP A 67 19.25 13.50 -16.66
C ASP A 67 19.23 13.90 -15.18
N ALA A 68 20.41 14.19 -14.62
CA ALA A 68 20.55 14.55 -13.22
C ALA A 68 20.05 15.98 -12.98
N ARG A 69 19.17 16.15 -12.00
CA ARG A 69 18.59 17.45 -11.63
C ARG A 69 18.43 17.56 -10.11
N VAL A 70 18.49 18.80 -9.64
CA VAL A 70 18.03 19.18 -8.30
C VAL A 70 16.72 19.96 -8.44
N ILE A 71 15.75 19.63 -7.61
CA ILE A 71 14.46 20.29 -7.50
C ILE A 71 14.41 20.89 -6.10
N GLU A 72 14.32 22.21 -6.06
CA GLU A 72 14.20 22.97 -4.82
C GLU A 72 12.72 23.25 -4.55
N LEU A 73 12.26 22.91 -3.35
CA LEU A 73 10.86 23.15 -2.98
C LEU A 73 10.72 24.62 -2.51
N PRO A 74 9.73 25.38 -3.02
CA PRO A 74 9.49 26.75 -2.58
C PRO A 74 9.30 26.83 -1.07
N GLN A 75 9.92 27.84 -0.44
CA GLN A 75 9.81 28.10 1.00
C GLN A 75 10.21 26.91 1.90
N SER A 76 11.02 25.98 1.39
CA SER A 76 11.51 24.82 2.13
C SER A 76 13.02 24.65 1.96
N ASN A 77 13.67 24.08 2.97
CA ASN A 77 15.06 23.62 2.86
C ASN A 77 15.14 22.29 2.09
N THR A 78 14.00 21.64 1.83
CA THR A 78 13.95 20.37 1.13
C THR A 78 14.49 20.49 -0.29
N LYS A 79 15.48 19.65 -0.60
CA LYS A 79 16.06 19.46 -1.94
C LYS A 79 15.83 18.03 -2.39
N VAL A 80 15.40 17.88 -3.63
CA VAL A 80 15.11 16.59 -4.27
C VAL A 80 16.05 16.41 -5.44
N PHE A 81 16.78 15.31 -5.46
CA PHE A 81 17.71 14.97 -6.53
C PHE A 81 17.14 13.79 -7.29
N THR A 82 17.15 13.86 -8.62
CA THR A 82 16.78 12.72 -9.47
C THR A 82 17.78 12.56 -10.59
N TRP A 83 18.07 11.34 -11.00
CA TRP A 83 18.95 11.03 -12.13
C TRP A 83 18.58 9.68 -12.73
N GLN A 84 19.22 9.33 -13.83
CA GLN A 84 19.15 7.99 -14.42
C GLN A 84 20.53 7.37 -14.47
N GLU A 85 20.58 6.05 -14.30
CA GLU A 85 21.74 5.25 -14.65
C GLU A 85 21.53 4.55 -15.97
N GLU A 86 22.53 4.63 -16.84
CA GLU A 86 22.54 3.87 -18.10
C GLU A 86 23.16 2.49 -17.88
N GLY A 87 22.34 1.46 -18.04
CA GLY A 87 22.74 0.07 -17.99
C GLY A 87 23.35 -0.42 -19.31
N GLN A 88 23.77 -1.68 -19.31
CA GLN A 88 24.26 -2.35 -20.52
C GLN A 88 23.11 -2.42 -21.56
N SER A 89 23.41 -2.12 -22.82
CA SER A 89 22.42 -2.07 -23.91
C SER A 89 21.44 -0.89 -23.87
N GLY A 90 21.73 0.18 -23.10
CA GLY A 90 20.99 1.44 -23.15
C GLY A 90 19.72 1.50 -22.28
N SER A 91 19.50 0.51 -21.41
CA SER A 91 18.42 0.57 -20.41
C SER A 91 18.65 1.73 -19.42
N LYS A 92 17.60 2.44 -19.04
CA LYS A 92 17.68 3.56 -18.09
C LYS A 92 16.96 3.21 -16.78
N SER A 93 17.69 3.19 -15.66
CA SER A 93 17.14 3.01 -14.32
C SER A 93 17.03 4.37 -13.62
N PRO A 94 15.84 4.83 -13.19
CA PRO A 94 15.70 6.09 -12.49
C PRO A 94 16.05 5.95 -11.01
N PHE A 95 16.65 7.00 -10.47
CA PHE A 95 17.02 7.10 -9.05
C PHE A 95 16.61 8.45 -8.48
N TYR A 96 16.47 8.49 -7.16
CA TYR A 96 16.31 9.74 -6.43
C TYR A 96 17.03 9.74 -5.08
N ALA A 97 17.22 10.95 -4.56
CA ALA A 97 17.65 11.23 -3.19
C ALA A 97 16.88 12.45 -2.67
N ILE A 98 16.67 12.51 -1.35
CA ILE A 98 15.95 13.61 -0.69
C ILE A 98 16.80 14.12 0.47
N SER A 99 16.97 15.42 0.53
CA SER A 99 17.52 16.14 1.68
C SER A 99 16.44 17.04 2.25
N LEU A 100 15.94 16.75 3.46
CA LEU A 100 14.86 17.54 4.08
C LEU A 100 15.37 18.84 4.71
N ASP A 101 16.64 18.88 5.09
CA ASP A 101 17.31 20.02 5.73
C ASP A 101 18.23 20.80 4.78
N GLY A 102 18.38 20.33 3.54
CA GLY A 102 19.31 20.86 2.54
C GLY A 102 20.79 20.55 2.82
N LYS A 103 21.09 19.75 3.84
CA LYS A 103 22.43 19.50 4.37
C LYS A 103 22.79 18.04 4.50
N THR A 104 21.80 17.15 4.59
CA THR A 104 22.01 15.71 4.74
C THR A 104 21.18 14.91 3.75
N ILE A 105 21.76 13.84 3.21
CA ILE A 105 21.05 12.80 2.45
C ILE A 105 21.22 11.49 3.21
N VAL A 106 20.10 10.88 3.59
CA VAL A 106 20.12 9.63 4.35
C VAL A 106 20.39 8.43 3.45
N LYS A 107 19.77 8.42 2.27
CA LYS A 107 19.93 7.35 1.27
C LYS A 107 19.61 7.83 -0.14
N THR A 108 20.16 7.13 -1.12
CA THR A 108 19.71 7.13 -2.50
C THR A 108 18.87 5.88 -2.77
N GLN A 109 18.00 5.93 -3.78
CA GLN A 109 17.03 4.88 -4.05
C GLN A 109 16.82 4.73 -5.55
N GLU A 110 17.04 3.53 -6.10
CA GLU A 110 16.50 3.15 -7.42
C GLU A 110 14.98 3.09 -7.32
N THR A 111 14.28 3.52 -8.36
CA THR A 111 12.83 3.61 -8.34
C THR A 111 12.16 3.17 -9.65
N SER A 112 10.83 3.13 -9.64
CA SER A 112 10.01 2.90 -10.81
C SER A 112 8.93 3.97 -10.89
N TYR A 113 8.55 4.33 -12.11
CA TYR A 113 7.42 5.22 -12.39
C TYR A 113 6.29 4.48 -13.13
N GLU A 114 6.34 3.15 -13.17
CA GLU A 114 5.28 2.33 -13.72
C GLU A 114 4.02 2.46 -12.87
N MET A 115 2.91 2.89 -13.46
CA MET A 115 1.61 2.87 -12.82
C MET A 115 1.15 1.43 -12.66
N LEU A 116 0.81 1.02 -11.44
CA LEU A 116 0.35 -0.35 -11.14
C LEU A 116 -1.17 -0.36 -10.90
N LEU A 117 -1.94 -0.14 -11.96
CA LEU A 117 -3.40 -0.21 -11.90
C LEU A 117 -3.86 -1.62 -12.30
N ARG A 118 -4.93 -2.13 -11.67
CA ARG A 118 -5.58 -3.39 -12.10
C ARG A 118 -5.97 -3.39 -13.59
N TYR A 119 -6.21 -2.20 -14.15
CA TYR A 119 -6.48 -2.05 -15.57
C TYR A 119 -5.30 -2.44 -16.45
N ALA A 120 -4.10 -1.94 -16.13
CA ALA A 120 -2.86 -2.15 -16.86
C ALA A 120 -1.66 -1.60 -16.05
N ASN A 121 -0.48 -2.15 -16.33
CA ASN A 121 0.79 -1.57 -15.91
C ASN A 121 1.40 -0.77 -17.07
N PHE A 122 1.84 0.47 -16.82
CA PHE A 122 2.38 1.35 -17.86
C PHE A 122 3.18 2.52 -17.29
N ASP A 123 4.14 3.07 -18.05
CA ASP A 123 4.73 4.38 -17.73
C ASP A 123 3.94 5.48 -18.46
N PRO A 124 3.32 6.44 -17.73
CA PRO A 124 2.46 7.45 -18.33
C PRO A 124 3.18 8.46 -19.23
N LEU A 125 4.51 8.56 -19.17
CA LEU A 125 5.31 9.38 -20.10
C LEU A 125 5.73 8.62 -21.37
N VAL A 126 5.55 7.30 -21.39
CA VAL A 126 5.79 6.46 -22.58
C VAL A 126 4.48 6.25 -23.33
N GLU A 127 3.48 5.68 -22.65
CA GLU A 127 2.17 5.41 -23.22
C GLU A 127 1.11 5.35 -22.11
N VAL A 128 -0.01 6.05 -22.32
CA VAL A 128 -1.20 5.91 -21.48
C VAL A 128 -2.17 4.96 -22.17
N PRO A 129 -2.57 3.84 -21.54
CA PRO A 129 -3.49 2.89 -22.12
C PRO A 129 -4.81 3.53 -22.57
N THR A 130 -5.22 3.24 -23.79
CA THR A 130 -6.53 3.68 -24.29
C THR A 130 -7.65 3.00 -23.51
N THR A 131 -8.75 3.72 -23.30
CA THR A 131 -9.99 3.18 -22.74
C THR A 131 -11.07 3.18 -23.82
N THR A 132 -12.05 2.29 -23.71
CA THR A 132 -13.21 2.32 -24.63
C THR A 132 -14.04 3.57 -24.35
N ASP A 133 -14.76 4.07 -25.36
CA ASP A 133 -15.59 5.28 -25.22
C ASP A 133 -16.56 5.21 -24.04
N ALA A 134 -17.11 4.04 -23.74
CA ALA A 134 -18.00 3.85 -22.59
C ALA A 134 -17.28 4.08 -21.25
N LEU A 135 -16.01 3.66 -21.16
CA LEU A 135 -15.20 3.69 -19.93
C LEU A 135 -14.21 4.86 -19.87
N THR A 136 -14.33 5.82 -20.78
CA THR A 136 -13.67 7.13 -20.71
C THR A 136 -14.56 8.13 -19.96
N ALA A 137 -13.97 8.87 -19.04
CA ALA A 137 -14.69 9.87 -18.25
C ALA A 137 -15.37 10.91 -19.14
N LYS A 138 -16.67 11.16 -18.88
CA LYS A 138 -17.50 12.07 -19.68
C LYS A 138 -17.63 13.50 -19.14
N ASN A 139 -17.27 13.74 -17.88
CA ASN A 139 -17.42 15.07 -17.30
C ASN A 139 -16.45 16.06 -17.98
N SER A 140 -16.81 17.34 -18.04
CA SER A 140 -15.91 18.39 -18.56
C SER A 140 -14.57 18.35 -17.82
N ALA A 141 -13.48 18.65 -18.55
CA ALA A 141 -12.16 18.80 -17.95
C ALA A 141 -12.10 19.98 -16.96
N ASP A 142 -12.96 20.98 -17.15
CA ASP A 142 -13.03 22.17 -16.30
C ASP A 142 -13.77 21.92 -14.98
N ALA A 143 -14.55 20.83 -14.89
CA ALA A 143 -15.24 20.47 -13.66
C ALA A 143 -14.29 19.87 -12.61
N GLU A 144 -14.75 19.81 -11.36
CA GLU A 144 -14.04 19.08 -10.30
C GLU A 144 -13.99 17.59 -10.65
N ASN A 145 -12.80 17.04 -10.85
CA ASN A 145 -12.54 15.65 -11.24
C ASN A 145 -11.46 15.03 -10.35
N THR A 146 -11.37 13.70 -10.38
CA THR A 146 -10.30 12.96 -9.72
C THR A 146 -9.20 12.62 -10.72
N TYR A 147 -7.97 12.91 -10.35
CA TYR A 147 -6.75 12.72 -11.13
C TYR A 147 -5.76 11.85 -10.37
N ILE A 148 -4.93 11.12 -11.10
CA ILE A 148 -3.69 10.56 -10.59
C ILE A 148 -2.62 11.64 -10.77
N VAL A 149 -1.97 12.03 -9.68
CA VAL A 149 -0.78 12.91 -9.70
C VAL A 149 0.41 12.05 -9.32
N GLN A 150 1.32 11.84 -10.28
CA GLN A 150 2.57 11.13 -10.06
C GLN A 150 3.70 12.14 -9.83
N PHE A 151 4.50 11.91 -8.81
CA PHE A 151 5.65 12.72 -8.44
C PHE A 151 6.96 12.09 -8.89
N VAL A 152 8.02 12.88 -8.87
CA VAL A 152 9.38 12.43 -9.22
C VAL A 152 10.04 11.61 -8.10
N THR A 153 9.49 11.65 -6.88
CA THR A 153 9.91 10.88 -5.71
C THR A 153 8.71 10.46 -4.88
N GLN A 154 8.92 9.70 -3.80
CA GLN A 154 7.87 9.43 -2.82
C GLN A 154 7.17 10.73 -2.39
N PRO A 155 5.85 10.72 -2.16
CA PRO A 155 5.14 11.93 -1.82
C PRO A 155 5.67 12.55 -0.53
N LEU A 156 5.89 13.86 -0.54
CA LEU A 156 6.31 14.66 0.61
C LEU A 156 5.15 15.50 1.13
N LYS A 157 5.22 15.91 2.40
CA LYS A 157 4.19 16.75 3.00
C LYS A 157 4.05 18.06 2.22
N GLU A 158 5.16 18.64 1.81
CA GLU A 158 5.21 19.86 1.03
C GLU A 158 4.52 19.72 -0.34
N TYR A 159 4.56 18.54 -0.97
CA TYR A 159 3.84 18.29 -2.22
C TYR A 159 2.33 18.35 -1.98
N SER A 160 1.84 17.67 -0.94
CA SER A 160 0.43 17.69 -0.58
C SER A 160 -0.05 19.07 -0.11
N ASP A 161 0.78 19.80 0.64
CA ASP A 161 0.46 21.15 1.10
C ASP A 161 0.34 22.12 -0.08
N ALA A 162 1.23 22.02 -1.07
CA ALA A 162 1.18 22.85 -2.27
C ALA A 162 -0.06 22.54 -3.13
N ILE A 163 -0.39 21.26 -3.31
CA ILE A 163 -1.63 20.85 -4.00
C ILE A 163 -2.84 21.41 -3.26
N GLN A 164 -2.86 21.33 -1.93
CA GLN A 164 -3.95 21.88 -1.12
C GLN A 164 -4.05 23.40 -1.22
N ALA A 165 -2.92 24.11 -1.21
CA ALA A 165 -2.88 25.56 -1.39
C ALA A 165 -3.39 26.01 -2.75
N LEU A 166 -3.23 25.18 -3.79
CA LEU A 166 -3.78 25.40 -5.13
C LEU A 166 -5.28 25.04 -5.23
N GLY A 167 -5.88 24.45 -4.20
CA GLY A 167 -7.30 24.07 -4.18
C GLY A 167 -7.57 22.58 -4.40
N GLY A 168 -6.55 21.75 -4.54
CA GLY A 168 -6.68 20.30 -4.69
C GLY A 168 -6.87 19.58 -3.36
N LYS A 169 -7.50 18.40 -3.38
CA LYS A 169 -7.65 17.53 -2.21
C LYS A 169 -7.06 16.15 -2.50
N THR A 170 -6.02 15.81 -1.73
CA THR A 170 -5.34 14.51 -1.81
C THR A 170 -6.12 13.42 -1.07
N TYR A 171 -6.18 12.24 -1.66
CA TYR A 171 -6.86 11.05 -1.14
C TYR A 171 -5.88 9.86 -1.03
N THR A 172 -6.09 8.81 -1.83
CA THR A 172 -5.42 7.53 -1.70
C THR A 172 -4.05 7.54 -2.36
N TYR A 173 -3.03 7.02 -1.65
CA TYR A 173 -1.73 6.70 -2.23
C TYR A 173 -1.88 5.55 -3.23
N LEU A 174 -1.28 5.73 -4.41
CA LEU A 174 -1.05 4.67 -5.37
C LEU A 174 0.45 4.37 -5.43
N PRO A 175 0.86 3.11 -5.68
CA PRO A 175 2.27 2.75 -5.85
C PRO A 175 3.01 3.64 -6.85
N ASN A 176 4.34 3.68 -6.72
CA ASN A 176 5.22 4.44 -7.60
C ASN A 176 4.85 5.94 -7.63
N HIS A 177 4.96 6.54 -6.43
CA HIS A 177 4.98 7.98 -6.21
C HIS A 177 3.71 8.72 -6.58
N SER A 178 2.54 8.14 -6.35
CA SER A 178 1.31 8.69 -6.88
C SER A 178 0.24 8.90 -5.83
N TYR A 179 -0.59 9.92 -6.02
CA TYR A 179 -1.81 10.14 -5.25
C TYR A 179 -3.02 10.30 -6.18
N LEU A 180 -4.17 9.85 -5.70
CA LEU A 180 -5.46 10.34 -6.20
C LEU A 180 -5.72 11.73 -5.61
N VAL A 181 -5.97 12.70 -6.48
CA VAL A 181 -6.21 14.10 -6.12
C VAL A 181 -7.48 14.57 -6.81
N LYS A 182 -8.41 15.12 -6.04
CA LYS A 182 -9.61 15.76 -6.58
C LYS A 182 -9.38 17.26 -6.71
N MET A 183 -9.62 17.80 -7.90
CA MET A 183 -9.37 19.20 -8.24
C MET A 183 -10.12 19.60 -9.51
N ASP A 184 -10.31 20.90 -9.74
CA ASP A 184 -10.85 21.44 -10.99
C ASP A 184 -9.78 21.55 -12.09
N GLY A 185 -10.18 22.01 -13.27
CA GLY A 185 -9.30 22.10 -14.45
C GLY A 185 -8.16 23.11 -14.30
N GLU A 186 -8.41 24.26 -13.65
CA GLU A 186 -7.41 25.31 -13.42
C GLU A 186 -6.37 24.86 -12.39
N THR A 187 -6.84 24.27 -11.30
CA THR A 187 -5.98 23.68 -10.26
C THR A 187 -5.12 22.57 -10.86
N ARG A 188 -5.70 21.69 -11.69
CA ARG A 188 -4.96 20.62 -12.39
C ARG A 188 -3.81 21.17 -13.22
N GLN A 189 -4.04 22.23 -13.99
CA GLN A 189 -2.97 22.89 -14.78
C GLN A 189 -1.88 23.46 -13.88
N SER A 190 -2.26 24.08 -12.75
CA SER A 190 -1.30 24.62 -11.78
C SER A 190 -0.47 23.53 -11.10
N VAL A 191 -1.10 22.42 -10.72
CA VAL A 191 -0.43 21.25 -10.12
C VAL A 191 0.53 20.59 -11.11
N GLU A 192 0.15 20.48 -12.38
CA GLU A 192 1.01 19.92 -13.43
C GLU A 192 2.30 20.72 -13.65
N ASN A 193 2.29 22.03 -13.35
CA ASN A 193 3.45 22.90 -13.44
C ASN A 193 4.37 22.88 -12.19
N LEU A 194 4.01 22.14 -11.13
CA LEU A 194 4.87 22.01 -9.96
C LEU A 194 6.14 21.22 -10.33
N PRO A 195 7.33 21.67 -9.92
CA PRO A 195 8.60 21.12 -10.42
C PRO A 195 8.89 19.67 -10.01
N TYR A 196 8.16 19.16 -9.01
CA TYR A 196 8.25 17.78 -8.51
C TYR A 196 7.09 16.88 -8.98
N VAL A 197 6.16 17.41 -9.79
CA VAL A 197 5.12 16.61 -10.46
C VAL A 197 5.67 16.08 -11.77
N ARG A 198 5.61 14.76 -11.95
CA ARG A 198 6.07 14.05 -13.15
C ARG A 198 4.97 13.96 -14.19
N TRP A 199 3.74 13.68 -13.75
CA TRP A 199 2.61 13.47 -14.64
C TRP A 199 1.29 13.68 -13.90
N VAL A 200 0.29 14.22 -14.60
CA VAL A 200 -1.10 14.34 -14.12
C VAL A 200 -2.03 13.73 -15.16
N GLY A 201 -2.81 12.72 -14.76
CA GLY A 201 -3.78 12.11 -15.66
C GLY A 201 -5.10 11.84 -14.99
N ARG A 202 -6.17 11.78 -15.78
CA ARG A 202 -7.52 11.59 -15.25
C ARG A 202 -7.71 10.17 -14.71
N TYR A 203 -8.34 10.05 -13.54
CA TYR A 203 -8.69 8.74 -12.99
C TYR A 203 -9.97 8.21 -13.67
N GLN A 204 -9.76 7.46 -14.75
CA GLN A 204 -10.82 7.03 -15.67
C GLN A 204 -11.77 6.00 -15.01
N PRO A 205 -13.06 5.94 -15.43
CA PRO A 205 -13.98 4.87 -15.03
C PRO A 205 -13.40 3.47 -15.23
N ALA A 206 -12.64 3.25 -16.32
CA ALA A 206 -11.94 2.00 -16.59
C ALA A 206 -11.03 1.53 -15.45
N TYR A 207 -10.46 2.46 -14.67
CA TYR A 207 -9.50 2.15 -13.60
C TYR A 207 -10.17 1.80 -12.27
N LYS A 208 -11.50 1.98 -12.19
CA LYS A 208 -12.31 1.84 -10.98
C LYS A 208 -13.06 0.51 -10.93
N LEU A 209 -12.89 -0.36 -11.92
CA LEU A 209 -13.70 -1.56 -12.10
C LEU A 209 -12.84 -2.82 -12.11
N GLU A 210 -13.30 -3.86 -11.40
CA GLU A 210 -12.82 -5.23 -11.56
C GLU A 210 -12.92 -5.70 -13.02
N GLU A 211 -11.99 -6.57 -13.45
CA GLU A 211 -11.88 -7.04 -14.83
C GLU A 211 -13.15 -7.72 -15.33
N TYR A 212 -13.81 -8.53 -14.49
CA TYR A 212 -15.08 -9.18 -14.82
C TYR A 212 -16.16 -8.14 -15.18
N LEU A 213 -16.24 -7.05 -14.42
CA LEU A 213 -17.21 -5.98 -14.66
C LEU A 213 -16.90 -5.24 -15.96
N ARG A 214 -15.62 -4.95 -16.22
CA ARG A 214 -15.19 -4.30 -17.48
C ARG A 214 -15.53 -5.16 -18.70
N GLN A 215 -15.22 -6.46 -18.64
CA GLN A 215 -15.51 -7.40 -19.72
C GLN A 215 -17.02 -7.55 -19.93
N GLY A 216 -17.78 -7.67 -18.85
CA GLY A 216 -19.24 -7.77 -18.94
C GLY A 216 -19.89 -6.51 -19.50
N LEU A 217 -19.39 -5.31 -19.16
CA LEU A 217 -19.86 -4.05 -19.77
C LEU A 217 -19.52 -3.99 -21.26
N ALA A 218 -18.32 -4.42 -21.66
CA ALA A 218 -17.90 -4.42 -23.06
C ALA A 218 -18.72 -5.40 -23.92
N ASN A 219 -19.16 -6.52 -23.33
CA ASN A 219 -19.92 -7.56 -24.00
C ASN A 219 -21.44 -7.43 -23.80
N ASP A 220 -21.92 -6.37 -23.13
CA ASP A 220 -23.31 -6.18 -22.74
C ASP A 220 -23.94 -7.41 -22.05
N SER A 221 -23.15 -8.06 -21.18
CA SER A 221 -23.50 -9.35 -20.57
C SER A 221 -23.73 -9.27 -19.06
N LEU A 222 -23.65 -8.07 -18.46
CA LEU A 222 -23.87 -7.91 -17.03
C LEU A 222 -25.36 -7.89 -16.69
N PRO A 223 -25.85 -8.80 -15.82
CA PRO A 223 -27.19 -8.71 -15.30
C PRO A 223 -27.30 -7.55 -14.29
N THR A 224 -28.53 -7.21 -13.92
CA THR A 224 -28.76 -6.45 -12.70
C THR A 224 -28.28 -7.26 -11.50
N MET A 225 -27.31 -6.75 -10.76
CA MET A 225 -26.73 -7.43 -9.60
C MET A 225 -26.25 -6.45 -8.55
N ARG A 226 -25.92 -6.98 -7.36
CA ARG A 226 -25.33 -6.24 -6.25
C ARG A 226 -23.82 -6.09 -6.46
N TYR A 227 -23.30 -4.91 -6.17
CA TYR A 227 -21.88 -4.58 -6.24
C TYR A 227 -21.38 -4.05 -4.89
N ASN A 228 -20.09 -4.24 -4.58
CA ASN A 228 -19.44 -3.42 -3.57
C ASN A 228 -18.87 -2.17 -4.24
N ILE A 229 -19.05 -1.02 -3.60
CA ILE A 229 -18.59 0.26 -4.09
C ILE A 229 -17.79 0.92 -2.98
N MET A 230 -16.55 1.29 -3.27
CA MET A 230 -15.67 2.03 -2.36
C MET A 230 -15.53 3.47 -2.84
N VAL A 231 -15.81 4.43 -1.96
CA VAL A 231 -15.60 5.86 -2.22
C VAL A 231 -14.21 6.32 -1.77
N LEU A 232 -13.78 7.51 -2.21
CA LEU A 232 -12.47 8.08 -1.87
C LEU A 232 -12.36 8.55 -0.42
N GLU A 233 -13.48 8.86 0.24
CA GLU A 233 -13.52 9.42 1.59
C GLU A 233 -14.45 8.64 2.51
N ARG A 234 -13.94 8.27 3.68
CA ARG A 234 -14.76 7.68 4.74
C ARG A 234 -15.82 8.66 5.23
N GLY A 235 -16.96 8.14 5.67
CA GLY A 235 -18.01 8.98 6.26
C GLY A 235 -19.24 9.14 5.39
N GLN A 236 -20.31 9.63 6.03
CA GLN A 236 -21.63 9.73 5.41
C GLN A 236 -21.74 10.79 4.30
N PHE A 237 -20.85 11.80 4.25
CA PHE A 237 -21.00 12.89 3.27
C PHE A 237 -20.90 12.41 1.82
N MET A 238 -19.80 11.74 1.48
CA MET A 238 -19.54 11.24 0.12
C MET A 238 -20.45 10.07 -0.23
N GLN A 239 -20.60 9.11 0.69
CA GLN A 239 -21.50 7.97 0.52
C GLN A 239 -22.97 8.42 0.39
N GLY A 240 -23.38 9.46 1.12
CA GLY A 240 -24.74 10.01 1.06
C GLY A 240 -25.06 10.67 -0.28
N LYS A 241 -24.13 11.47 -0.81
CA LYS A 241 -24.24 12.03 -2.17
C LYS A 241 -24.35 10.93 -3.23
N LEU A 242 -23.49 9.92 -3.13
CA LEU A 242 -23.51 8.79 -4.05
C LEU A 242 -24.79 7.95 -3.92
N ALA A 243 -25.29 7.72 -2.70
CA ALA A 243 -26.55 7.02 -2.47
C ALA A 243 -27.73 7.74 -3.12
N GLN A 244 -27.83 9.07 -2.97
CA GLN A 244 -28.86 9.88 -3.64
C GLN A 244 -28.75 9.79 -5.16
N ARG A 245 -27.51 9.82 -5.69
CA ARG A 245 -27.25 9.66 -7.11
C ARG A 245 -27.71 8.29 -7.62
N ILE A 246 -27.36 7.21 -6.92
CA ILE A 246 -27.79 5.85 -7.23
C ILE A 246 -29.32 5.74 -7.26
N GLN A 247 -30.00 6.29 -6.24
CA GLN A 247 -31.46 6.30 -6.18
C GLN A 247 -32.09 7.08 -7.34
N THR A 248 -31.51 8.22 -7.72
CA THR A 248 -31.95 9.03 -8.87
C THR A 248 -31.82 8.27 -10.18
N LEU A 249 -30.78 7.44 -10.31
CA LEU A 249 -30.58 6.55 -11.46
C LEU A 249 -31.54 5.34 -11.45
N GLY A 250 -32.35 5.16 -10.39
CA GLY A 250 -33.25 4.02 -10.21
C GLY A 250 -32.57 2.76 -9.64
N GLY A 251 -31.34 2.89 -9.14
CA GLY A 251 -30.63 1.81 -8.45
C GLY A 251 -31.08 1.66 -7.00
N LYS A 252 -30.84 0.50 -6.40
CA LYS A 252 -31.18 0.21 -5.00
C LYS A 252 -29.94 0.19 -4.14
N VAL A 253 -29.84 1.11 -3.18
CA VAL A 253 -28.78 1.09 -2.16
C VAL A 253 -29.13 0.03 -1.12
N GLU A 254 -28.24 -0.96 -0.94
CA GLU A 254 -28.44 -2.10 -0.04
C GLU A 254 -27.77 -1.86 1.32
N LEU A 255 -26.58 -1.26 1.32
CA LEU A 255 -25.78 -1.03 2.54
C LEU A 255 -24.95 0.25 2.42
N ILE A 256 -24.79 0.95 3.54
CA ILE A 256 -23.80 2.02 3.72
C ILE A 256 -23.06 1.75 5.04
N ILE A 257 -21.74 1.57 4.98
CA ILE A 257 -20.88 1.50 6.17
C ILE A 257 -20.36 2.90 6.44
N LYS A 258 -21.07 3.64 7.30
CA LYS A 258 -20.87 5.08 7.51
C LYS A 258 -19.51 5.43 8.11
N GLU A 259 -18.92 4.51 8.85
CA GLU A 259 -17.61 4.65 9.49
C GLU A 259 -16.46 4.41 8.50
N GLY A 260 -16.75 3.72 7.39
CA GLY A 260 -15.77 3.29 6.41
C GLY A 260 -15.96 3.94 5.04
N PHE A 261 -15.37 3.31 4.03
CA PHE A 261 -15.39 3.74 2.63
C PHE A 261 -16.41 2.97 1.78
N ARG A 262 -16.94 1.85 2.30
CA ARG A 262 -17.68 0.86 1.51
C ARG A 262 -19.19 1.05 1.63
N MET A 263 -19.85 0.90 0.49
CA MET A 263 -21.29 0.77 0.35
C MET A 263 -21.62 -0.33 -0.65
N GLU A 264 -22.88 -0.71 -0.71
CA GLU A 264 -23.34 -1.75 -1.63
C GLU A 264 -24.63 -1.30 -2.31
N ALA A 265 -24.75 -1.59 -3.60
CA ALA A 265 -25.94 -1.25 -4.37
C ALA A 265 -26.22 -2.28 -5.46
N THR A 266 -27.51 -2.53 -5.69
CA THR A 266 -28.01 -3.30 -6.83
C THR A 266 -28.25 -2.37 -8.01
N LEU A 267 -27.52 -2.60 -9.10
CA LEU A 267 -27.51 -1.73 -10.29
C LEU A 267 -27.66 -2.57 -11.57
N THR A 268 -28.29 -2.00 -12.59
CA THR A 268 -28.17 -2.47 -13.99
C THR A 268 -26.79 -2.14 -14.56
N ALA A 269 -26.40 -2.73 -15.69
CA ALA A 269 -25.16 -2.41 -16.39
C ALA A 269 -25.02 -0.90 -16.70
N GLY A 270 -26.08 -0.26 -17.20
CA GLY A 270 -26.08 1.18 -17.48
C GLY A 270 -25.94 2.05 -16.22
N GLN A 271 -26.58 1.65 -15.12
CA GLN A 271 -26.44 2.33 -13.82
C GLN A 271 -25.04 2.16 -13.24
N LEU A 272 -24.44 0.97 -13.33
CA LEU A 272 -23.05 0.72 -12.95
C LEU A 272 -22.11 1.64 -13.73
N LEU A 273 -22.30 1.77 -15.04
CA LEU A 273 -21.49 2.65 -15.87
C LEU A 273 -21.61 4.12 -15.47
N ALA A 274 -22.82 4.58 -15.14
CA ALA A 274 -23.05 5.93 -14.65
C ALA A 274 -22.36 6.16 -13.29
N VAL A 275 -22.45 5.19 -12.38
CA VAL A 275 -21.78 5.24 -11.06
C VAL A 275 -20.25 5.24 -11.21
N ALA A 276 -19.67 4.42 -12.09
CA ALA A 276 -18.23 4.41 -12.35
C ALA A 276 -17.71 5.75 -12.91
N ASN A 277 -18.58 6.54 -13.55
CA ASN A 277 -18.27 7.89 -14.02
C ASN A 277 -18.29 8.96 -12.91
N GLU A 278 -18.77 8.64 -11.71
CA GLU A 278 -18.73 9.57 -10.57
C GLU A 278 -17.28 9.76 -10.09
N ASN A 279 -16.93 10.99 -9.75
CA ASN A 279 -15.56 11.37 -9.38
C ASN A 279 -15.16 10.89 -7.99
N ASP A 280 -16.14 10.55 -7.14
CA ASP A 280 -15.96 10.16 -5.74
C ASP A 280 -15.65 8.66 -5.55
N ILE A 281 -15.58 7.89 -6.64
CA ILE A 281 -15.37 6.43 -6.61
C ILE A 281 -13.88 6.09 -6.61
N LEU A 282 -13.47 5.26 -5.65
CA LEU A 282 -12.17 4.57 -5.65
C LEU A 282 -12.25 3.29 -6.48
N PHE A 283 -13.16 2.37 -6.15
CA PHE A 283 -13.22 1.06 -6.82
C PHE A 283 -14.60 0.40 -6.69
N ILE A 284 -14.95 -0.46 -7.65
CA ILE A 284 -16.17 -1.26 -7.70
C ILE A 284 -15.83 -2.68 -8.13
N ASP A 285 -16.32 -3.66 -7.37
CA ASP A 285 -16.17 -5.09 -7.64
C ASP A 285 -17.47 -5.86 -7.35
N ARG A 286 -17.45 -7.15 -7.67
CA ARG A 286 -18.60 -8.03 -7.45
C ARG A 286 -18.88 -8.21 -5.96
N TRP A 287 -20.16 -8.16 -5.60
CA TRP A 287 -20.63 -8.67 -4.32
C TRP A 287 -20.91 -10.18 -4.42
N SER A 288 -20.58 -10.92 -3.37
CA SER A 288 -21.04 -12.28 -3.14
C SER A 288 -21.67 -12.41 -1.75
N ALA A 289 -22.54 -13.40 -1.57
CA ALA A 289 -23.03 -13.75 -0.24
C ALA A 289 -21.90 -14.39 0.58
N PRO A 290 -21.90 -14.23 1.92
CA PRO A 290 -21.02 -15.01 2.77
C PRO A 290 -21.25 -16.51 2.54
N GLU A 291 -20.16 -17.28 2.46
CA GLU A 291 -20.17 -18.73 2.34
C GLU A 291 -19.20 -19.38 3.33
N PRO A 292 -19.39 -20.66 3.69
CA PRO A 292 -18.42 -21.38 4.52
C PRO A 292 -17.15 -21.71 3.73
N ASP A 293 -16.02 -21.18 4.19
CA ASP A 293 -14.69 -21.39 3.58
C ASP A 293 -13.94 -22.60 4.19
N MET A 294 -14.61 -23.76 4.30
CA MET A 294 -14.05 -24.90 5.06
C MET A 294 -13.02 -25.74 4.29
N ASP A 295 -13.00 -25.70 2.95
CA ASP A 295 -12.12 -26.49 2.09
C ASP A 295 -11.25 -25.66 1.14
N ILE A 296 -11.37 -24.33 1.17
CA ILE A 296 -10.65 -23.44 0.24
C ILE A 296 -9.24 -23.08 0.70
N VAL A 297 -8.85 -23.40 1.94
CA VAL A 297 -7.53 -23.05 2.52
C VAL A 297 -6.38 -23.52 1.61
N ARG A 298 -6.51 -24.70 0.99
CA ARG A 298 -5.53 -25.21 0.03
C ARG A 298 -5.49 -24.41 -1.28
N ALA A 299 -6.62 -23.87 -1.72
CA ALA A 299 -6.69 -23.04 -2.91
C ALA A 299 -6.08 -21.66 -2.63
N VAL A 300 -6.52 -20.98 -1.57
CA VAL A 300 -6.05 -19.63 -1.23
C VAL A 300 -4.60 -19.62 -0.73
N GLY A 301 -4.17 -20.67 -0.02
CA GLY A 301 -2.79 -20.85 0.44
C GLY A 301 -1.83 -21.40 -0.62
N GLY A 302 -2.33 -21.69 -1.84
CA GLY A 302 -1.50 -22.13 -2.98
C GLY A 302 -1.10 -23.61 -2.97
N ALA A 303 -1.50 -24.41 -1.99
CA ALA A 303 -1.20 -25.85 -1.96
C ALA A 303 -1.75 -26.58 -3.18
N ASN A 304 -2.94 -26.21 -3.67
CA ASN A 304 -3.49 -26.79 -4.89
C ASN A 304 -2.64 -26.47 -6.13
N PHE A 305 -2.05 -25.27 -6.22
CA PHE A 305 -1.14 -24.91 -7.30
C PHE A 305 0.16 -25.73 -7.22
N ILE A 306 0.76 -25.81 -6.03
CA ILE A 306 1.97 -26.59 -5.78
C ILE A 306 1.77 -28.06 -6.16
N GLU A 307 0.64 -28.66 -5.77
CA GLU A 307 0.31 -30.05 -6.12
C GLU A 307 0.02 -30.23 -7.61
N SER A 308 -0.88 -29.44 -8.18
CA SER A 308 -1.37 -29.64 -9.55
C SER A 308 -0.38 -29.21 -10.63
N THR A 309 0.42 -28.18 -10.36
CA THR A 309 1.33 -27.57 -11.34
C THR A 309 2.77 -28.03 -11.13
N LEU A 310 3.23 -28.15 -9.89
CA LEU A 310 4.61 -28.52 -9.56
C LEU A 310 4.75 -29.99 -9.15
N GLY A 311 3.64 -30.69 -8.88
CA GLY A 311 3.63 -32.11 -8.54
C GLY A 311 4.07 -32.45 -7.12
N PHE A 312 4.29 -31.45 -6.25
CA PHE A 312 4.72 -31.69 -4.87
C PHE A 312 3.51 -31.98 -3.97
N ARG A 313 3.48 -33.16 -3.32
CA ARG A 313 2.40 -33.58 -2.42
C ARG A 313 2.88 -33.92 -1.00
N GLY A 314 4.17 -33.78 -0.74
CA GLY A 314 4.78 -34.06 0.56
C GLY A 314 5.56 -35.38 0.62
N GLU A 315 5.77 -36.06 -0.51
CA GLU A 315 6.57 -37.29 -0.55
C GLU A 315 7.96 -37.09 0.08
N GLY A 316 8.34 -38.01 0.97
CA GLY A 316 9.63 -37.94 1.67
C GLY A 316 9.66 -36.98 2.87
N VAL A 317 8.62 -36.14 3.04
CA VAL A 317 8.46 -35.31 4.23
C VAL A 317 7.93 -36.16 5.38
N ARG A 318 8.49 -35.93 6.57
CA ARG A 318 7.95 -36.44 7.83
C ARG A 318 7.79 -35.28 8.77
N ALA A 319 6.70 -35.25 9.51
CA ALA A 319 6.44 -34.18 10.46
C ALA A 319 5.52 -34.64 11.56
N GLU A 320 5.63 -34.00 12.72
CA GLU A 320 4.81 -34.32 13.88
C GLU A 320 3.70 -33.30 14.07
N VAL A 321 2.51 -33.78 14.44
CA VAL A 321 1.47 -32.99 15.09
C VAL A 321 1.51 -33.39 16.57
N LEU A 322 1.89 -32.44 17.42
CA LEU A 322 1.86 -32.58 18.88
C LEU A 322 0.64 -31.82 19.38
N ASP A 323 -0.38 -32.53 19.85
CA ASP A 323 -1.70 -31.95 20.14
C ASP A 323 -2.45 -32.76 21.23
N ALA A 324 -3.69 -32.43 21.57
CA ALA A 324 -4.52 -33.24 22.46
C ALA A 324 -5.14 -34.37 21.63
N GLY A 325 -4.72 -35.61 21.89
CA GLY A 325 -5.29 -36.85 21.35
C GLY A 325 -5.55 -36.94 19.83
N PHE A 326 -5.70 -38.15 19.30
CA PHE A 326 -6.21 -38.30 17.93
C PHE A 326 -6.88 -39.64 17.67
N LEU A 327 -7.84 -39.63 16.74
CA LEU A 327 -8.47 -40.83 16.22
C LEU A 327 -7.57 -41.46 15.16
N SER A 328 -6.56 -42.20 15.59
CA SER A 328 -5.60 -42.88 14.72
C SER A 328 -6.24 -43.82 13.69
N THR A 329 -7.44 -44.32 13.98
CA THR A 329 -8.23 -45.23 13.13
C THR A 329 -9.10 -44.50 12.10
N HIS A 330 -9.04 -43.17 12.02
CA HIS A 330 -9.81 -42.41 11.03
C HIS A 330 -9.45 -42.87 9.60
N VAL A 331 -10.47 -43.04 8.75
CA VAL A 331 -10.31 -43.62 7.40
C VAL A 331 -9.34 -42.81 6.54
N ASP A 332 -9.29 -41.50 6.76
CA ASP A 332 -8.42 -40.60 6.00
C ASP A 332 -6.92 -40.79 6.28
N PHE A 333 -6.57 -41.31 7.46
CA PHE A 333 -5.18 -41.43 7.89
C PHE A 333 -4.56 -42.80 7.57
N ASN A 334 -5.40 -43.83 7.39
CA ASN A 334 -4.94 -45.21 7.22
C ASN A 334 -4.82 -45.64 5.76
N SER A 335 -5.12 -44.75 4.82
CA SER A 335 -5.12 -45.04 3.38
C SER A 335 -3.74 -44.86 2.74
N GLY A 336 -2.73 -45.63 3.17
CA GLY A 336 -1.42 -45.71 2.52
C GLY A 336 -0.23 -45.52 3.48
N LEU A 337 -0.16 -44.38 4.16
CA LEU A 337 0.86 -44.07 5.16
C LEU A 337 0.21 -43.89 6.54
N PRO A 338 -0.05 -44.99 7.28
CA PRO A 338 -0.61 -44.89 8.62
C PRO A 338 0.22 -43.97 9.53
N PRO A 339 -0.42 -43.23 10.45
CA PRO A 339 0.27 -42.37 11.40
C PRO A 339 1.33 -43.13 12.21
N ARG A 340 2.50 -42.52 12.39
CA ARG A 340 3.45 -42.95 13.41
C ARG A 340 3.07 -42.30 14.74
N THR A 341 3.36 -42.98 15.84
CA THR A 341 3.06 -42.50 17.18
C THR A 341 4.36 -42.19 17.92
N HIS A 342 4.40 -41.06 18.59
CA HIS A 342 5.49 -40.64 19.45
C HIS A 342 4.98 -40.51 20.88
N GLY A 343 5.03 -41.65 21.59
CA GLY A 343 4.48 -41.78 22.93
C GLY A 343 3.03 -42.28 22.97
N SER A 344 2.46 -42.23 24.17
CA SER A 344 1.04 -42.52 24.42
C SER A 344 0.17 -41.36 23.97
N PHE A 345 -1.10 -41.64 23.68
CA PHE A 345 -2.08 -40.63 23.27
C PHE A 345 -3.51 -41.05 23.64
N ASN A 346 -4.39 -40.08 23.80
CA ASN A 346 -5.83 -40.25 23.94
C ASN A 346 -6.54 -40.06 22.58
N VAL A 347 -7.87 -40.22 22.54
CA VAL A 347 -8.68 -39.86 21.36
C VAL A 347 -9.33 -38.52 21.63
N ASP A 348 -9.10 -37.55 20.74
CA ASP A 348 -9.75 -36.24 20.79
C ASP A 348 -9.97 -35.67 19.37
N SER A 349 -10.97 -34.80 19.23
CA SER A 349 -11.33 -34.16 17.97
C SER A 349 -10.34 -33.08 17.50
N HIS A 350 -9.68 -32.39 18.43
CA HIS A 350 -8.79 -31.28 18.13
C HIS A 350 -7.53 -31.78 17.44
N GLY A 351 -6.79 -32.70 18.07
CA GLY A 351 -5.61 -33.31 17.44
C GLY A 351 -5.95 -34.14 16.19
N THR A 352 -7.13 -34.76 16.12
CA THR A 352 -7.63 -35.39 14.88
C THR A 352 -7.75 -34.37 13.74
N SER A 353 -8.29 -33.18 14.02
CA SER A 353 -8.46 -32.12 13.02
C SER A 353 -7.13 -31.53 12.58
N THR A 354 -6.21 -31.25 13.50
CA THR A 354 -4.89 -30.67 13.19
C THR A 354 -4.00 -31.65 12.44
N TYR A 355 -4.11 -32.95 12.75
CA TYR A 355 -3.51 -34.03 11.96
C TYR A 355 -4.08 -34.07 10.54
N GLY A 356 -5.41 -34.01 10.39
CA GLY A 356 -6.07 -33.99 9.09
C GLY A 356 -5.70 -32.78 8.23
N ILE A 357 -5.58 -31.59 8.81
CA ILE A 357 -5.14 -30.37 8.10
C ILE A 357 -3.73 -30.55 7.51
N ASN A 358 -2.82 -31.23 8.22
CA ASN A 358 -1.47 -31.47 7.73
C ASN A 358 -1.41 -32.63 6.73
N PHE A 359 -1.96 -33.78 7.09
CA PHE A 359 -1.66 -35.07 6.44
C PHE A 359 -2.89 -35.82 5.91
N GLY A 360 -4.09 -35.24 6.03
CA GLY A 360 -5.31 -35.84 5.51
C GLY A 360 -5.17 -36.15 4.01
N ARG A 361 -5.53 -37.36 3.61
CA ARG A 361 -5.39 -37.82 2.21
C ARG A 361 -6.60 -37.44 1.36
N GLY A 362 -7.71 -37.08 2.00
CA GLY A 362 -8.99 -36.84 1.33
C GLY A 362 -9.64 -38.11 0.78
N THR A 363 -9.29 -39.27 1.33
CA THR A 363 -9.91 -40.57 1.05
C THR A 363 -11.34 -40.62 1.59
N ALA A 364 -11.59 -40.04 2.76
CA ALA A 364 -12.94 -39.94 3.32
C ALA A 364 -13.80 -38.92 2.55
N ASN A 365 -13.20 -37.76 2.28
CA ASN A 365 -13.78 -36.64 1.57
C ASN A 365 -12.65 -35.92 0.82
N PRO A 366 -12.66 -35.87 -0.52
CA PRO A 366 -11.63 -35.18 -1.30
C PRO A 366 -11.46 -33.70 -0.93
N GLN A 367 -12.52 -33.03 -0.46
CA GLN A 367 -12.48 -31.65 0.01
C GLN A 367 -11.79 -31.50 1.37
N GLY A 368 -11.69 -32.57 2.16
CA GLY A 368 -10.99 -32.61 3.45
C GLY A 368 -9.51 -32.97 3.36
N ARG A 369 -8.91 -32.91 2.16
CA ARG A 369 -7.48 -33.22 1.97
C ARG A 369 -6.61 -32.19 2.71
N GLY A 370 -5.60 -32.67 3.43
CA GLY A 370 -4.60 -31.87 4.14
C GLY A 370 -3.56 -31.26 3.21
N MET A 371 -2.67 -30.43 3.75
CA MET A 371 -1.67 -29.67 3.01
C MET A 371 -0.60 -30.56 2.34
N LEU A 372 -0.19 -31.63 3.02
CA LEU A 372 0.85 -32.58 2.60
C LEU A 372 0.28 -34.01 2.59
N PRO A 373 -0.64 -34.32 1.65
CA PRO A 373 -1.36 -35.60 1.66
C PRO A 373 -0.45 -36.83 1.49
N GLU A 374 0.76 -36.66 0.94
CA GLU A 374 1.73 -37.75 0.74
C GLU A 374 2.92 -37.71 1.72
N ALA A 375 2.86 -36.89 2.76
CA ALA A 375 3.84 -36.90 3.86
C ALA A 375 3.51 -37.99 4.89
N GLN A 376 4.54 -38.49 5.57
CA GLN A 376 4.37 -39.38 6.72
C GLN A 376 4.14 -38.53 7.98
N GLY A 377 2.90 -38.47 8.44
CA GLY A 377 2.57 -37.83 9.71
C GLY A 377 2.97 -38.67 10.93
N ILE A 378 3.46 -37.98 11.96
CA ILE A 378 3.72 -38.49 13.31
C ILE A 378 2.74 -37.78 14.25
N PHE A 379 2.19 -38.47 15.24
CA PHE A 379 1.36 -37.87 16.26
C PHE A 379 1.98 -38.05 17.64
N ALA A 380 1.96 -36.98 18.44
CA ALA A 380 2.27 -37.00 19.86
C ALA A 380 1.16 -36.29 20.62
N ASP A 381 0.96 -36.71 21.87
CA ASP A 381 -0.06 -36.12 22.74
C ASP A 381 0.59 -35.29 23.85
N TYR A 382 0.22 -34.01 23.95
CA TYR A 382 0.82 -33.12 24.95
C TYR A 382 0.47 -33.50 26.38
N ASP A 383 -0.62 -34.25 26.61
CA ASP A 383 -1.00 -34.73 27.95
C ASP A 383 0.03 -35.72 28.52
N PHE A 384 0.85 -36.32 27.65
CA PHE A 384 1.91 -37.25 28.00
C PHE A 384 3.31 -36.64 27.84
N LEU A 385 3.40 -35.36 27.49
CA LEU A 385 4.66 -34.64 27.34
C LEU A 385 5.25 -34.32 28.71
N THR A 386 6.49 -34.78 28.95
CA THR A 386 7.21 -34.51 30.21
C THR A 386 8.35 -33.53 30.01
N ASN A 387 9.17 -33.75 28.97
CA ASN A 387 10.31 -32.90 28.63
C ASN A 387 10.27 -32.56 27.15
N ARG A 388 9.87 -31.33 26.84
CA ARG A 388 9.71 -30.85 25.46
C ARG A 388 11.02 -30.84 24.68
N TYR A 389 12.13 -30.45 25.31
CA TYR A 389 13.44 -30.43 24.66
C TYR A 389 13.86 -31.81 24.18
N THR A 390 13.76 -32.81 25.05
CA THR A 390 14.09 -34.21 24.72
C THR A 390 13.14 -34.74 23.63
N HIS A 391 11.84 -34.53 23.78
CA HIS A 391 10.82 -34.92 22.80
C HIS A 391 11.14 -34.38 21.40
N THR A 392 11.38 -33.08 21.29
CA THR A 392 11.72 -32.44 20.00
C THR A 392 13.09 -32.90 19.48
N ALA A 393 14.05 -33.22 20.35
CA ALA A 393 15.34 -33.76 19.92
C ALA A 393 15.20 -35.16 19.28
N GLU A 394 14.33 -36.01 19.81
CA GLU A 394 14.05 -37.35 19.27
C GLU A 394 13.50 -37.32 17.85
N LEU A 395 12.74 -36.28 17.50
CA LEU A 395 12.19 -36.10 16.16
C LEU A 395 13.27 -36.06 15.06
N LYS A 396 14.49 -35.60 15.36
CA LYS A 396 15.57 -35.45 14.37
C LYS A 396 16.29 -36.76 14.04
N GLN A 397 15.97 -37.85 14.72
CA GLN A 397 16.66 -39.13 14.62
C GLN A 397 15.70 -40.29 14.40
N LYS A 398 16.23 -41.52 14.28
CA LYS A 398 15.42 -42.73 14.18
C LYS A 398 14.52 -42.85 15.43
N PRO A 399 13.23 -43.21 15.29
CA PRO A 399 12.53 -43.62 14.06
C PRO A 399 11.82 -42.50 13.28
N TYR A 400 11.87 -41.25 13.76
CA TYR A 400 11.01 -40.17 13.29
C TYR A 400 11.58 -39.46 12.06
N TYR A 401 12.75 -38.82 12.16
CA TYR A 401 13.32 -37.95 11.12
C TYR A 401 12.35 -36.87 10.63
N ALA A 402 11.61 -36.24 11.54
CA ALA A 402 10.70 -35.16 11.22
C ALA A 402 11.47 -33.87 10.89
N VAL A 403 10.95 -33.12 9.91
CA VAL A 403 11.54 -31.84 9.47
C VAL A 403 10.77 -30.62 9.99
N TYR A 404 9.57 -30.82 10.52
CA TYR A 404 8.83 -29.82 11.29
C TYR A 404 7.92 -30.49 12.32
N GLN A 405 7.48 -29.71 13.30
CA GLN A 405 6.45 -30.08 14.27
C GLN A 405 5.38 -28.97 14.29
N SER A 406 4.11 -29.34 14.20
CA SER A 406 2.97 -28.45 14.37
C SER A 406 2.42 -28.60 15.79
N ASN A 407 2.18 -27.47 16.45
CA ASN A 407 1.61 -27.39 17.79
C ASN A 407 0.44 -26.39 17.75
N SER A 408 -0.80 -26.87 17.81
CA SER A 408 -1.99 -25.99 17.78
C SER A 408 -2.55 -25.74 19.17
N TRP A 409 -1.67 -25.62 20.16
CA TRP A 409 -2.00 -25.41 21.57
C TRP A 409 -0.96 -24.49 22.19
N GLY A 410 -1.29 -23.96 23.37
CA GLY A 410 -0.39 -23.07 24.10
C GLY A 410 -0.79 -22.93 25.56
N SER A 411 0.07 -22.25 26.32
CA SER A 411 -0.23 -21.85 27.70
C SER A 411 -1.14 -20.62 27.74
N SER A 412 -1.34 -20.04 28.94
CA SER A 412 -2.16 -18.84 29.12
C SER A 412 -1.76 -17.69 28.17
N LEU A 413 -2.78 -16.97 27.67
CA LEU A 413 -2.59 -15.83 26.80
C LEU A 413 -1.89 -14.69 27.56
N THR A 414 -0.81 -14.18 26.97
CA THR A 414 -0.04 -13.05 27.52
C THR A 414 0.58 -12.25 26.38
N THR A 415 0.79 -10.95 26.61
CA THR A 415 1.57 -10.07 25.71
C THR A 415 3.04 -9.99 26.10
N ALA A 416 3.44 -10.63 27.21
CA ALA A 416 4.82 -10.67 27.67
C ALA A 416 5.54 -11.93 27.17
N TYR A 417 6.78 -11.77 26.71
CA TYR A 417 7.66 -12.90 26.44
C TYR A 417 8.07 -13.55 27.77
N ASN A 418 7.72 -14.83 27.93
CA ASN A 418 7.95 -15.56 29.18
C ASN A 418 8.84 -16.80 28.95
N THR A 419 9.11 -17.56 30.01
CA THR A 419 9.97 -18.75 29.93
C THR A 419 9.38 -19.87 29.08
N ILE A 420 8.05 -19.94 28.90
CA ILE A 420 7.41 -20.88 27.97
C ILE A 420 7.60 -20.43 26.53
N SER A 421 7.53 -19.12 26.25
CA SER A 421 7.90 -18.57 24.94
C SER A 421 9.36 -18.91 24.58
N ALA A 422 10.28 -18.73 25.54
CA ALA A 422 11.69 -19.07 25.36
C ALA A 422 11.97 -20.57 25.18
N GLU A 423 11.10 -21.45 25.66
CA GLU A 423 11.19 -22.89 25.41
C GLU A 423 10.83 -23.28 23.96
N MET A 424 10.11 -22.40 23.24
CA MET A 424 9.68 -22.61 21.86
C MET A 424 10.66 -22.07 20.80
N ASP A 425 11.64 -21.26 21.20
CA ASP A 425 12.74 -20.77 20.36
C ASP A 425 13.79 -21.86 20.14
#